data_AF-A0A5Q0EMK6-F1
#
_entry.id   AF-A0A5Q0EMK6-F1
#
_cell.length_a   1.000
_cell.length_b   1.000
_cell.length_c   1.000
_cell.angle_alpha   90.00
_cell.angle_beta   90.00
_cell.angle_gamma   90.00
#
_symmetry.space_group_name_H-M   'P 1'
#
loop_
_entity.id
_entity.type
_entity.pdbx_description
1 polymer ?
#
loop_
_entity_poly.entity_id
_entity_poly.type
_entity_poly.pdbx_seq_one_letter_code
_entity_poly.pdbx_strand_id
1 'polypeptide(L)'
;MRPVAPEAKQYLPGTKSALAMPQSQASEAAPGFSPHLSWSHYRALMRVENQAARDFYEREASECSWSKMQLERQIHSFYYERTIANHGDQGLRPQGRERLPGEPMQPADVLKSPMVLEFLGLPDSPSLHENKLEQAIIDNLQHFLLELGKGFSFVARQKHIRFGDEDFFIDLVFYNYVLKCFLLIDLKIGKLSHADIGQMDGYVRLYEDRFKVPGDNPTIGLLLCSDKSEAVAKYSILQESQQIFASKYLPNLPTEDQLQRELEKERRLIELALEYRADG
;
A
#
# COMPACT_ATOMS: atom_id res chain seq x y z
N MET A 1 -59.24 -63.22 -15.19
CA MET A 1 -59.92 -62.85 -13.92
C MET A 1 -58.87 -62.45 -12.91
N ARG A 2 -58.81 -61.17 -12.53
CA ARG A 2 -58.47 -60.66 -11.18
C ARG A 2 -58.46 -59.11 -11.19
N PRO A 3 -58.68 -58.45 -10.04
CA PRO A 3 -59.32 -57.13 -9.92
C PRO A 3 -58.40 -56.00 -9.39
N VAL A 4 -58.82 -54.76 -9.66
CA VAL A 4 -58.90 -53.50 -8.87
C VAL A 4 -57.73 -52.98 -7.98
N ALA A 5 -57.16 -51.83 -8.41
CA ALA A 5 -56.79 -50.52 -7.76
C ALA A 5 -55.91 -50.44 -6.47
N PRO A 6 -55.17 -49.34 -6.16
CA PRO A 6 -55.64 -47.92 -6.10
C PRO A 6 -54.67 -46.79 -6.59
N GLU A 7 -55.09 -45.55 -6.31
CA GLU A 7 -54.85 -44.22 -6.90
C GLU A 7 -53.50 -43.50 -6.64
N ALA A 8 -53.18 -42.49 -7.47
CA ALA A 8 -52.44 -41.28 -7.07
C ALA A 8 -52.81 -40.04 -7.92
N LYS A 9 -52.87 -38.88 -7.26
CA LYS A 9 -53.55 -37.61 -7.62
C LYS A 9 -52.95 -36.82 -8.79
N GLN A 10 -53.83 -36.18 -9.57
CA GLN A 10 -53.57 -35.13 -10.57
C GLN A 10 -53.33 -33.76 -9.92
N TYR A 11 -52.47 -32.92 -10.55
CA TYR A 11 -52.69 -31.47 -10.66
C TYR A 11 -52.02 -30.94 -11.95
N LEU A 12 -52.82 -30.28 -12.79
CA LEU A 12 -52.49 -29.65 -14.09
C LEU A 12 -52.26 -28.12 -13.93
N PRO A 13 -51.60 -27.45 -14.90
CA PRO A 13 -51.15 -26.05 -14.77
C PRO A 13 -52.24 -25.03 -15.16
N GLY A 14 -52.36 -23.96 -14.38
CA GLY A 14 -53.30 -22.85 -14.59
C GLY A 14 -52.69 -21.61 -15.26
N THR A 15 -53.15 -21.37 -16.50
CA THR A 15 -53.56 -20.10 -17.15
C THR A 15 -52.91 -18.73 -16.85
N LYS A 16 -52.53 -18.09 -17.97
CA LYS A 16 -52.07 -16.70 -18.18
C LYS A 16 -53.13 -15.65 -17.79
N SER A 17 -52.68 -14.50 -17.28
CA SER A 17 -53.38 -13.21 -17.44
C SER A 17 -52.34 -12.11 -17.73
N ALA A 18 -52.62 -11.32 -18.77
CA ALA A 18 -51.81 -10.20 -19.23
C ALA A 18 -52.31 -8.90 -18.61
N LEU A 19 -51.40 -8.04 -18.13
CA LEU A 19 -51.67 -6.63 -17.83
C LEU A 19 -50.48 -5.80 -18.32
N ALA A 20 -50.79 -4.87 -19.21
CA ALA A 20 -49.88 -4.00 -19.92
C ALA A 20 -49.13 -3.05 -18.98
N MET A 21 -47.83 -2.86 -19.23
CA MET A 21 -47.01 -1.84 -18.57
C MET A 21 -47.16 -0.51 -19.29
N PRO A 22 -47.45 0.60 -18.58
CA PRO A 22 -47.50 1.92 -19.19
C PRO A 22 -46.08 2.38 -19.55
N GLN A 23 -45.93 2.95 -20.74
CA GLN A 23 -44.76 3.74 -21.11
C GLN A 23 -44.81 5.04 -20.29
N SER A 24 -43.97 5.17 -19.26
CA SER A 24 -43.75 6.44 -18.57
C SER A 24 -42.41 7.04 -18.95
N GLN A 25 -42.50 8.30 -19.35
CA GLN A 25 -41.49 9.22 -19.84
C GLN A 25 -40.19 9.23 -19.02
N ALA A 26 -39.08 9.48 -19.72
CA ALA A 26 -37.77 9.76 -19.12
C ALA A 26 -37.89 10.93 -18.14
N SER A 27 -37.90 10.64 -16.84
CA SER A 27 -37.71 11.65 -15.80
C SER A 27 -36.21 11.87 -15.62
N GLU A 28 -35.80 13.13 -15.66
CA GLU A 28 -34.45 13.62 -15.38
C GLU A 28 -33.80 12.87 -14.21
N ALA A 29 -32.58 12.39 -14.45
CA ALA A 29 -31.78 11.70 -13.46
C ALA A 29 -31.62 12.59 -12.21
N ALA A 30 -31.85 12.01 -11.03
CA ALA A 30 -31.54 12.61 -9.74
C ALA A 30 -30.12 13.20 -9.74
N PRO A 31 -29.82 14.27 -8.96
CA PRO A 31 -28.48 14.84 -8.89
C PRO A 31 -27.57 13.81 -8.22
N GLY A 32 -26.96 12.96 -9.03
CA GLY A 32 -25.91 12.04 -8.59
C GLY A 32 -24.63 12.82 -8.34
N PHE A 33 -23.80 12.33 -7.43
CA PHE A 33 -22.46 12.83 -7.24
C PHE A 33 -21.71 12.88 -8.58
N SER A 34 -21.16 14.04 -8.93
CA SER A 34 -20.23 14.15 -10.06
C SER A 34 -19.05 13.19 -9.86
N PRO A 35 -18.78 12.29 -10.84
CA PRO A 35 -17.67 11.35 -10.77
C PRO A 35 -16.30 12.04 -10.88
N HIS A 36 -16.28 13.32 -11.24
CA HIS A 36 -15.06 14.12 -11.38
C HIS A 36 -14.62 14.77 -10.06
N LEU A 37 -15.42 14.67 -9.00
CA LEU A 37 -15.14 15.26 -7.69
C LEU A 37 -14.92 14.17 -6.64
N SER A 38 -13.82 14.29 -5.90
CA SER A 38 -13.55 13.38 -4.77
C SER A 38 -14.35 13.76 -3.51
N TRP A 39 -14.46 12.85 -2.54
CA TRP A 39 -15.17 13.10 -1.27
C TRP A 39 -14.65 14.33 -0.51
N SER A 40 -13.36 14.66 -0.65
CA SER A 40 -12.76 15.88 -0.10
C SER A 40 -13.41 17.16 -0.64
N HIS A 41 -13.81 17.18 -1.92
CA HIS A 41 -14.51 18.32 -2.52
C HIS A 41 -15.91 18.45 -1.91
N TYR A 42 -16.64 17.34 -1.78
CA TYR A 42 -17.95 17.35 -1.13
C TYR A 42 -17.87 17.74 0.35
N ARG A 43 -16.82 17.35 1.08
CA ARG A 43 -16.59 17.81 2.46
C ARG A 43 -16.42 19.34 2.54
N ALA A 44 -15.73 19.94 1.57
CA ALA A 44 -15.62 21.40 1.48
C ALA A 44 -16.97 22.05 1.12
N LEU A 45 -17.70 21.49 0.15
CA LEU A 45 -19.02 21.97 -0.28
C LEU A 45 -20.09 21.86 0.82
N MET A 46 -20.06 20.82 1.65
CA MET A 46 -20.98 20.64 2.77
C MET A 46 -20.88 21.76 3.82
N ARG A 47 -19.71 22.42 3.91
CA ARG A 47 -19.49 23.57 4.81
C ARG A 47 -20.08 24.87 4.25
N VAL A 48 -20.45 24.91 2.97
CA VAL A 48 -21.13 26.05 2.35
C VAL A 48 -22.60 25.98 2.70
N GLU A 49 -23.09 26.87 3.56
CA GLU A 49 -24.48 26.86 4.06
C GLU A 49 -25.49 27.18 2.94
N ASN A 50 -25.15 28.10 2.04
CA ASN A 50 -26.02 28.50 0.94
C ASN A 50 -26.05 27.43 -0.16
N GLN A 51 -27.22 26.85 -0.41
CA GLN A 51 -27.41 25.81 -1.42
C GLN A 51 -27.04 26.28 -2.83
N ALA A 52 -27.43 27.49 -3.23
CA ALA A 52 -27.12 27.99 -4.57
C ALA A 52 -25.62 28.23 -4.78
N ALA A 53 -24.92 28.66 -3.71
CA ALA A 53 -23.46 28.79 -3.72
C ALA A 53 -22.80 27.40 -3.83
N ARG A 54 -23.31 26.43 -3.09
CA ARG A 54 -22.81 25.05 -3.10
C ARG A 54 -22.92 24.43 -4.50
N ASP A 55 -24.09 24.53 -5.14
CA ASP A 55 -24.33 23.99 -6.48
C ASP A 55 -23.44 24.68 -7.53
N PHE A 56 -23.17 25.97 -7.35
CA PHE A 56 -22.25 26.73 -8.21
C PHE A 56 -20.80 26.24 -8.07
N TYR A 57 -20.30 26.11 -6.84
CA TYR A 57 -18.95 25.64 -6.57
C TYR A 57 -18.74 24.18 -7.02
N GLU A 58 -19.75 23.33 -6.86
CA GLU A 58 -19.71 21.94 -7.33
C GLU A 58 -19.55 21.87 -8.85
N ARG A 59 -20.37 22.64 -9.58
CA ARG A 59 -20.31 22.69 -11.04
C ARG A 59 -18.97 23.24 -11.53
N GLU A 60 -18.48 24.31 -10.92
CA GLU A 60 -17.18 24.90 -11.27
C GLU A 60 -16.02 23.95 -11.01
N ALA A 61 -15.98 23.31 -9.85
CA ALA A 61 -14.92 22.38 -9.52
C ALA A 61 -14.89 21.18 -10.49
N SER A 62 -16.08 20.68 -10.89
CA SER A 62 -16.20 19.57 -11.81
C SER A 62 -15.81 19.96 -13.25
N GLU A 63 -16.25 21.12 -13.72
CA GLU A 63 -15.98 21.55 -15.10
C GLU A 63 -14.54 22.04 -15.29
N CYS A 64 -13.95 22.64 -14.26
CA CYS A 64 -12.60 23.23 -14.32
C CYS A 64 -11.53 22.33 -13.68
N SER A 65 -11.89 21.12 -13.23
CA SER A 65 -10.98 20.18 -12.56
C SER A 65 -10.20 20.82 -11.40
N TRP A 66 -10.89 21.63 -10.59
CA TRP A 66 -10.24 22.25 -9.43
C TRP A 66 -9.82 21.20 -8.43
N SER A 67 -8.61 21.32 -7.88
CA SER A 67 -8.22 20.55 -6.71
C SER A 67 -8.98 21.02 -5.47
N LYS A 68 -9.02 20.18 -4.42
CA LYS A 68 -9.67 20.51 -3.14
C LYS A 68 -9.18 21.86 -2.59
N MET A 69 -7.87 22.09 -2.64
CA MET A 69 -7.26 23.34 -2.16
C MET A 69 -7.72 24.55 -2.98
N GLN A 70 -7.88 24.39 -4.30
CA GLN A 70 -8.42 25.45 -5.16
C GLN A 70 -9.89 25.72 -4.83
N LEU A 71 -10.71 24.67 -4.68
CA LEU A 71 -12.11 24.79 -4.28
C LEU A 71 -12.25 25.51 -2.91
N GLU A 72 -11.52 25.06 -1.88
CA GLU A 72 -11.55 25.70 -0.55
C GLU A 72 -11.08 27.16 -0.61
N ARG A 73 -10.06 27.47 -1.41
CA ARG A 73 -9.61 28.84 -1.64
C ARG A 73 -10.71 29.69 -2.29
N GLN A 74 -11.42 29.17 -3.29
CA GLN A 74 -12.50 29.91 -3.93
C GLN A 74 -13.68 30.15 -2.98
N ILE A 75 -14.04 29.13 -2.18
CA ILE A 75 -15.06 29.24 -1.12
C ILE A 75 -14.66 30.31 -0.10
N HIS A 76 -13.45 30.26 0.46
CA HIS A 76 -12.97 31.25 1.44
C HIS A 76 -12.88 32.66 0.86
N SER A 77 -12.65 32.78 -0.44
CA SER A 77 -12.62 34.08 -1.10
C SER A 77 -14.01 34.64 -1.43
N PHE A 78 -15.09 33.92 -1.11
CA PHE A 78 -16.46 34.30 -1.46
C PHE A 78 -16.63 34.54 -2.97
N TYR A 79 -16.06 33.65 -3.79
CA TYR A 79 -16.05 33.79 -5.24
C TYR A 79 -17.46 33.81 -5.85
N TYR A 80 -18.39 33.01 -5.30
CA TYR A 80 -19.80 33.01 -5.67
C TYR A 80 -20.46 34.38 -5.44
N GLU A 81 -20.33 34.92 -4.24
CA GLU A 81 -20.91 36.20 -3.84
C GLU A 81 -20.33 37.35 -4.66
N ARG A 82 -19.02 37.30 -4.93
CA ARG A 82 -18.33 38.26 -5.78
C ARG A 82 -18.80 38.19 -7.23
N THR A 83 -19.07 36.98 -7.73
CA THR A 83 -19.57 36.76 -9.09
C THR A 83 -20.98 37.34 -9.24
N ILE A 84 -21.85 37.13 -8.26
CA ILE A 84 -23.19 37.74 -8.22
C ILE A 84 -23.10 39.26 -8.11
N ALA A 85 -22.24 39.79 -7.22
CA ALA A 85 -22.10 41.22 -7.01
C ALA A 85 -21.60 41.96 -8.27
N ASN A 86 -20.71 41.33 -9.05
CA ASN A 86 -20.11 41.96 -10.22
C ASN A 86 -20.93 41.77 -11.51
N HIS A 87 -21.62 40.64 -11.67
CA HIS A 87 -22.24 40.24 -12.94
C HIS A 87 -23.72 39.84 -12.82
N GLY A 88 -24.31 39.93 -11.64
CA GLY A 88 -25.68 39.47 -11.34
C GLY A 88 -25.85 37.96 -11.58
N ASP A 89 -27.10 37.49 -11.62
CA ASP A 89 -27.43 36.07 -11.88
C ASP A 89 -26.96 35.58 -13.26
N GLN A 90 -26.62 36.49 -14.17
CA GLN A 90 -26.05 36.16 -15.47
C GLN A 90 -24.60 35.65 -15.36
N GLY A 91 -23.85 36.09 -14.34
CA GLY A 91 -22.48 35.61 -14.06
C GLY A 91 -22.40 34.16 -13.61
N LEU A 92 -23.52 33.56 -13.21
CA LEU A 92 -23.62 32.16 -12.79
C LEU A 92 -23.84 31.20 -13.99
N ARG A 93 -24.00 31.73 -15.20
CA ARG A 93 -24.26 30.91 -16.39
C ARG A 93 -22.96 30.41 -17.03
N PRO A 94 -22.91 29.14 -17.47
CA PRO A 94 -21.68 28.52 -17.99
C PRO A 94 -21.18 29.13 -19.32
N GLN A 95 -21.99 29.89 -20.05
CA GLN A 95 -21.75 30.29 -21.45
C GLN A 95 -21.07 31.66 -21.66
N GLY A 96 -20.52 32.30 -20.63
CA GLY A 96 -19.89 33.62 -20.80
C GLY A 96 -18.83 34.02 -19.77
N ARG A 97 -18.29 33.08 -18.98
CA ARG A 97 -17.30 33.36 -17.91
C ARG A 97 -15.89 32.96 -18.33
N GLU A 98 -14.89 33.80 -18.02
CA GLU A 98 -13.47 33.40 -18.02
C GLU A 98 -13.27 32.40 -16.87
N ARG A 99 -13.18 31.12 -17.21
CA ARG A 99 -13.01 30.03 -16.23
C ARG A 99 -11.55 29.95 -15.82
N LEU A 100 -11.30 29.83 -14.52
CA LEU A 100 -9.97 29.57 -13.98
C LEU A 100 -9.63 28.08 -14.24
N PRO A 101 -8.68 27.75 -15.13
CA PRO A 101 -8.32 26.36 -15.39
C PRO A 101 -7.71 25.73 -14.14
N GLY A 102 -8.16 24.54 -13.76
CA GLY A 102 -7.46 23.70 -12.80
C GLY A 102 -6.12 23.24 -13.36
N GLU A 103 -5.15 23.00 -12.48
CA GLU A 103 -3.87 22.44 -12.92
C GLU A 103 -4.08 20.97 -13.31
N PRO A 104 -3.55 20.50 -14.47
CA PRO A 104 -3.74 19.13 -14.88
C PRO A 104 -3.04 18.18 -13.90
N MET A 105 -3.84 17.41 -13.16
CA MET A 105 -3.34 16.41 -12.21
C MET A 105 -2.83 15.19 -12.98
N GLN A 106 -1.60 14.75 -12.72
CA GLN A 106 -1.05 13.55 -13.35
C GLN A 106 -1.79 12.31 -12.81
N PRO A 107 -2.05 11.27 -13.63
CA PRO A 107 -2.71 10.03 -13.18
C PRO A 107 -2.02 9.37 -11.96
N ALA A 108 -0.71 9.55 -11.86
CA ALA A 108 0.10 9.07 -10.74
C ALA A 108 -0.18 9.79 -9.41
N ASP A 109 -0.72 11.00 -9.42
CA ASP A 109 -1.01 11.79 -8.23
C ASP A 109 -2.41 11.52 -7.67
N VAL A 110 -3.34 11.06 -8.52
CA VAL A 110 -4.66 10.58 -8.13
C VAL A 110 -4.55 9.29 -7.29
N LEU A 111 -3.67 8.37 -7.70
CA LEU A 111 -3.44 7.10 -6.98
C LEU A 111 -2.68 7.27 -5.67
N LYS A 112 -1.99 8.40 -5.47
CA LYS A 112 -1.28 8.74 -4.23
C LYS A 112 -2.16 9.47 -3.22
N SER A 113 -3.40 9.82 -3.59
CA SER A 113 -4.29 10.53 -2.69
C SER A 113 -4.77 9.60 -1.58
N PRO A 114 -4.54 9.93 -0.30
CA PRO A 114 -4.99 9.13 0.84
C PRO A 114 -6.49 8.81 0.81
N MET A 115 -7.29 9.71 0.19
CA MET A 115 -8.74 9.52 0.03
C MET A 115 -9.16 8.52 -1.03
N VAL A 116 -8.33 8.26 -2.05
CA VAL A 116 -8.66 7.27 -3.10
C VAL A 116 -8.49 5.85 -2.55
N LEU A 117 -7.56 5.66 -1.60
CA LEU A 117 -7.37 4.40 -0.88
C LEU A 117 -8.60 4.08 0.01
N GLU A 118 -9.14 5.11 0.68
CA GLU A 118 -10.33 5.00 1.53
C GLU A 118 -11.59 4.60 0.74
N PHE A 119 -11.76 5.10 -0.50
CA PHE A 119 -12.90 4.76 -1.38
C PHE A 119 -12.82 3.33 -1.95
N LEU A 120 -11.61 2.78 -2.11
CA LEU A 120 -11.39 1.38 -2.51
C LEU A 120 -11.59 0.39 -1.35
N GLY A 121 -11.97 0.87 -0.16
CA GLY A 121 -12.08 0.05 1.05
C GLY A 121 -10.72 -0.44 1.56
N LEU A 122 -9.62 0.15 1.08
CA LEU A 122 -8.29 -0.14 1.58
C LEU A 122 -8.04 0.76 2.79
N PRO A 123 -7.79 0.19 3.98
CA PRO A 123 -7.55 1.00 5.16
C PRO A 123 -6.38 1.96 4.89
N ASP A 124 -6.45 3.18 5.43
CA ASP A 124 -5.26 4.00 5.68
C ASP A 124 -4.43 3.25 6.73
N SER A 125 -3.76 2.22 6.24
CA SER A 125 -3.48 1.06 7.07
C SER A 125 -2.19 1.32 7.84
N PRO A 126 -2.13 0.99 9.13
CA PRO A 126 -0.87 0.72 9.81
C PRO A 126 0.05 -0.13 8.92
N SER A 127 -0.49 -1.08 8.16
CA SER A 127 0.29 -1.90 7.23
C SER A 127 0.92 -1.14 6.05
N LEU A 128 0.33 -0.04 5.58
CA LEU A 128 0.96 0.81 4.53
C LEU A 128 2.10 1.64 5.11
N HIS A 129 1.97 2.09 6.36
CA HIS A 129 3.02 2.78 7.09
C HIS A 129 4.15 1.83 7.51
N GLU A 130 3.80 0.63 7.98
CA GLU A 130 4.72 -0.46 8.28
C GLU A 130 5.47 -0.89 7.02
N ASN A 131 4.81 -1.09 5.89
CA ASN A 131 5.49 -1.42 4.64
C ASN A 131 6.46 -0.31 4.19
N LYS A 132 6.11 0.97 4.35
CA LYS A 132 7.02 2.09 4.04
C LYS A 132 8.22 2.13 4.99
N LEU A 133 7.98 1.89 6.28
CA LEU A 133 9.02 1.79 7.30
C LEU A 133 9.96 0.63 7.03
N GLU A 134 9.40 -0.55 6.74
CA GLU A 134 10.13 -1.77 6.39
C GLU A 134 11.05 -1.53 5.19
N GLN A 135 10.50 -0.99 4.11
CA GLN A 135 11.27 -0.70 2.90
C GLN A 135 12.38 0.31 3.16
N ALA A 136 12.11 1.37 3.92
CA ALA A 136 13.13 2.37 4.27
C ALA A 136 14.25 1.78 5.14
N ILE A 137 13.93 0.90 6.09
CA ILE A 137 14.93 0.18 6.89
C ILE A 137 15.74 -0.77 6.00
N ILE A 138 15.10 -1.51 5.09
CA ILE A 138 15.78 -2.40 4.13
C ILE A 138 16.71 -1.60 3.21
N ASP A 139 16.26 -0.44 2.73
CA ASP A 139 17.06 0.49 1.92
C ASP A 139 18.32 0.92 2.66
N ASN A 140 18.16 1.45 3.88
CA ASN A 140 19.30 1.88 4.69
C ASN A 140 20.23 0.72 5.03
N LEU A 141 19.68 -0.46 5.36
CA LEU A 141 20.48 -1.64 5.67
C LEU A 141 21.32 -2.10 4.47
N GLN A 142 20.74 -2.08 3.27
CA GLN A 142 21.46 -2.38 2.04
C GLN A 142 22.65 -1.43 1.86
N HIS A 143 22.43 -0.12 2.04
CA HIS A 143 23.49 0.88 1.97
C HIS A 143 24.55 0.67 3.05
N PHE A 144 24.15 0.49 4.30
CA PHE A 144 25.04 0.23 5.43
C PHE A 144 25.96 -0.97 5.18
N LEU A 145 25.43 -2.11 4.69
CA LEU A 145 26.24 -3.30 4.41
C LEU A 145 27.25 -3.07 3.29
N LEU A 146 26.89 -2.28 2.28
CA LEU A 146 27.81 -1.90 1.21
C LEU A 146 28.90 -0.93 1.73
N GLU A 147 28.53 0.02 2.59
CA GLU A 147 29.44 1.01 3.19
C GLU A 147 30.38 0.41 4.23
N LEU A 148 29.94 -0.62 4.96
CA LEU A 148 30.73 -1.34 5.95
C LEU A 148 32.03 -1.90 5.35
N GLY A 149 32.09 -2.07 4.03
CA GLY A 149 33.17 -2.79 3.37
C GLY A 149 33.17 -4.25 3.83
N LYS A 150 34.32 -4.93 3.84
CA LYS A 150 34.42 -6.36 4.25
C LYS A 150 33.81 -7.38 3.28
N GLY A 151 33.60 -6.98 2.04
CA GLY A 151 33.38 -7.90 0.94
C GLY A 151 31.93 -8.20 0.57
N PHE A 152 30.99 -7.40 1.05
CA PHE A 152 29.59 -7.50 0.63
C PHE A 152 29.41 -7.08 -0.83
N SER A 153 28.77 -7.96 -1.60
CA SER A 153 28.32 -7.71 -2.97
C SER A 153 26.81 -7.92 -3.03
N PHE A 154 26.08 -6.88 -3.43
CA PHE A 154 24.64 -6.96 -3.58
C PHE A 154 24.27 -7.88 -4.74
N VAL A 155 23.34 -8.82 -4.51
CA VAL A 155 22.88 -9.79 -5.52
C VAL A 155 21.45 -9.48 -5.94
N ALA A 156 20.54 -9.33 -4.98
CA ALA A 156 19.14 -9.10 -5.26
C ALA A 156 18.41 -8.49 -4.06
N ARG A 157 17.29 -7.83 -4.36
CA ARG A 157 16.31 -7.34 -3.40
C ARG A 157 14.95 -7.94 -3.72
N GLN A 158 14.16 -8.24 -2.68
CA GLN A 158 12.84 -8.85 -2.80
C GLN A 158 12.90 -10.09 -3.71
N LYS A 159 13.88 -10.95 -3.45
CA LYS A 159 14.21 -12.09 -4.30
C LYS A 159 13.07 -13.11 -4.20
N HIS A 160 12.28 -13.18 -5.25
CA HIS A 160 11.24 -14.19 -5.40
C HIS A 160 11.83 -15.59 -5.46
N ILE A 161 11.24 -16.48 -4.68
CA ILE A 161 11.55 -17.89 -4.55
C ILE A 161 10.23 -18.65 -4.58
N ARG A 162 10.21 -19.75 -5.35
CA ARG A 162 9.09 -20.67 -5.37
C ARG A 162 9.48 -21.97 -4.72
N PHE A 163 8.68 -22.42 -3.75
CA PHE A 163 8.82 -23.72 -3.11
C PHE A 163 7.51 -24.48 -3.22
N GLY A 164 7.46 -25.51 -4.07
CA GLY A 164 6.21 -26.16 -4.46
C GLY A 164 5.26 -25.18 -5.13
N ASP A 165 4.11 -24.95 -4.51
CA ASP A 165 3.05 -24.04 -4.97
C ASP A 165 2.97 -22.72 -4.18
N GLU A 166 3.92 -22.49 -3.27
CA GLU A 166 3.99 -21.26 -2.48
C GLU A 166 5.10 -20.33 -2.99
N ASP A 167 4.79 -19.03 -2.98
CA ASP A 167 5.68 -17.96 -3.38
C ASP A 167 6.22 -17.25 -2.13
N PHE A 168 7.53 -17.06 -2.12
CA PHE A 168 8.30 -16.51 -1.02
C PHE A 168 9.21 -15.39 -1.51
N PHE A 169 9.56 -14.46 -0.63
CA PHE A 169 10.44 -13.34 -0.95
C PHE A 169 11.50 -13.20 0.14
N ILE A 170 12.76 -13.09 -0.28
CA ILE A 170 13.87 -12.70 0.61
C ILE A 170 14.11 -11.20 0.43
N ASP A 171 14.09 -10.44 1.52
CA ASP A 171 14.25 -8.99 1.44
C ASP A 171 15.56 -8.57 0.78
N LEU A 172 16.70 -9.10 1.23
CA LEU A 172 18.02 -8.83 0.65
C LEU A 172 18.85 -10.10 0.50
N VAL A 173 19.55 -10.19 -0.63
CA VAL A 173 20.52 -11.23 -0.91
C VAL A 173 21.86 -10.58 -1.21
N PHE A 174 22.86 -10.95 -0.41
CA PHE A 174 24.25 -10.57 -0.60
C PHE A 174 25.11 -11.80 -0.85
N TYR A 175 26.23 -11.60 -1.53
CA TYR A 175 27.35 -12.52 -1.55
C TYR A 175 28.52 -11.84 -0.87
N ASN A 176 29.15 -12.52 0.11
CA ASN A 176 30.38 -12.03 0.69
C ASN A 176 31.57 -12.73 0.02
N TYR A 177 32.36 -11.99 -0.76
CA TYR A 177 33.46 -12.61 -1.53
C TYR A 177 34.70 -12.95 -0.68
N VAL A 178 34.84 -12.34 0.51
CA VAL A 178 35.93 -12.66 1.45
C VAL A 178 35.62 -13.98 2.15
N LEU A 179 34.40 -14.11 2.66
CA LEU A 179 33.89 -15.32 3.28
C LEU A 179 33.48 -16.38 2.26
N LYS A 180 33.34 -16.03 0.98
CA LYS A 180 32.83 -16.90 -0.10
C LYS A 180 31.52 -17.59 0.27
N CYS A 181 30.51 -16.83 0.70
CA CYS A 181 29.20 -17.38 1.05
C CYS A 181 28.08 -16.39 0.71
N PHE A 182 26.86 -16.92 0.53
CA PHE A 182 25.66 -16.10 0.46
C PHE A 182 25.23 -15.66 1.87
N LEU A 183 24.70 -14.44 1.95
CA LEU A 183 24.04 -13.88 3.13
C LEU A 183 22.62 -13.50 2.73
N LEU A 184 21.65 -14.20 3.29
CA LEU A 184 20.22 -13.97 3.10
C LEU A 184 19.71 -13.16 4.29
N ILE A 185 18.99 -12.08 4.05
CA ILE A 185 18.53 -11.19 5.10
C ILE A 185 17.02 -10.99 4.95
N ASP A 186 16.30 -11.12 6.05
CA ASP A 186 14.86 -10.86 6.14
C ASP A 186 14.57 -9.98 7.36
N LEU A 187 13.76 -8.94 7.17
CA LEU A 187 13.35 -7.99 8.21
C LEU A 187 11.93 -8.33 8.67
N LYS A 188 11.72 -8.32 9.98
CA LYS A 188 10.40 -8.43 10.62
C LYS A 188 10.16 -7.24 11.52
N ILE A 189 9.04 -6.56 11.29
CA ILE A 189 8.53 -5.53 12.19
C ILE A 189 7.75 -6.25 13.30
N GLY A 190 8.27 -6.18 14.53
CA GLY A 190 7.73 -6.92 15.68
C GLY A 190 8.38 -8.29 15.90
N LYS A 191 7.84 -9.05 16.86
CA LYS A 191 8.48 -10.25 17.40
C LYS A 191 8.67 -11.36 16.36
N LEU A 192 9.88 -11.91 16.31
CA LEU A 192 10.20 -13.10 15.53
C LEU A 192 9.37 -14.31 16.01
N SER A 193 8.69 -14.96 15.07
CA SER A 193 7.97 -16.20 15.27
C SER A 193 8.85 -17.41 14.94
N HIS A 194 8.41 -18.61 15.36
CA HIS A 194 9.08 -19.85 14.95
C HIS A 194 8.91 -20.13 13.45
N ALA A 195 7.85 -19.60 12.83
CA ALA A 195 7.64 -19.72 11.39
C ALA A 195 8.71 -18.97 10.61
N ASP A 196 9.12 -17.78 11.07
CA ASP A 196 10.17 -16.97 10.42
C ASP A 196 11.52 -17.71 10.42
N ILE A 197 11.84 -18.41 11.52
CA ILE A 197 13.05 -19.23 11.61
C ILE A 197 12.98 -20.40 10.63
N GLY A 198 11.86 -21.12 10.58
CA GLY A 198 11.67 -22.22 9.64
C GLY A 198 11.73 -21.78 8.18
N GLN A 199 11.18 -20.61 7.86
CA GLN A 199 11.23 -19.98 6.54
C GLN A 199 12.68 -19.66 6.14
N MET A 200 13.45 -19.02 7.02
CA MET A 200 14.87 -18.75 6.79
C MET A 200 15.68 -20.04 6.59
N ASP A 201 15.44 -21.07 7.40
CA ASP A 201 16.10 -22.37 7.23
C ASP A 201 15.79 -22.99 5.87
N GLY A 202 14.56 -22.84 5.39
CA GLY A 202 14.15 -23.24 4.03
C GLY A 202 14.93 -22.48 2.95
N TYR A 203 15.10 -21.17 3.11
CA TYR A 203 15.87 -20.34 2.19
C TYR A 203 17.34 -20.74 2.14
N VAL A 204 17.97 -20.94 3.31
CA VAL A 204 19.36 -21.39 3.40
C VAL A 204 19.54 -22.72 2.69
N ARG A 205 18.66 -23.71 2.95
CA ARG A 205 18.70 -25.02 2.25
C ARG A 205 18.59 -24.87 0.74
N LEU A 206 17.65 -24.06 0.25
CA LEU A 206 17.49 -23.83 -1.18
C LEU A 206 18.75 -23.23 -1.81
N TYR A 207 19.40 -22.29 -1.13
CA TYR A 207 20.65 -21.68 -1.61
C TYR A 207 21.80 -22.68 -1.61
N GLU A 208 21.93 -23.49 -0.57
CA GLU A 208 22.90 -24.59 -0.53
C GLU A 208 22.71 -25.56 -1.70
N ASP A 209 21.47 -25.92 -2.02
CA ASP A 209 21.19 -26.94 -3.04
C ASP A 209 21.26 -26.42 -4.47
N ARG A 210 20.91 -25.14 -4.72
CA ARG A 210 20.69 -24.62 -6.08
C ARG A 210 21.61 -23.50 -6.52
N PHE A 211 22.16 -22.71 -5.59
CA PHE A 211 22.88 -21.48 -5.92
C PHE A 211 24.34 -21.51 -5.48
N LYS A 212 24.66 -22.26 -4.42
CA LYS A 212 26.01 -22.39 -3.90
C LYS A 212 26.94 -23.02 -4.93
N VAL A 213 28.10 -22.40 -5.09
CA VAL A 213 29.15 -22.87 -6.00
C VAL A 213 30.08 -23.84 -5.25
N PRO A 214 30.61 -24.89 -5.90
CA PRO A 214 31.62 -25.74 -5.29
C PRO A 214 32.81 -24.92 -4.75
N GLY A 215 33.11 -25.08 -3.46
CA GLY A 215 34.18 -24.35 -2.77
C GLY A 215 33.72 -23.10 -2.01
N ASP A 216 32.46 -22.69 -2.15
CA ASP A 216 31.86 -21.68 -1.26
C ASP A 216 31.59 -22.28 0.14
N ASN A 217 31.67 -21.40 1.14
CA ASN A 217 31.27 -21.69 2.51
C ASN A 217 29.73 -21.74 2.64
N PRO A 218 29.21 -22.36 3.72
CA PRO A 218 27.76 -22.41 3.97
C PRO A 218 27.10 -21.03 3.93
N THR A 219 25.92 -20.99 3.33
CA THR A 219 25.02 -19.84 3.26
C THR A 219 24.54 -19.48 4.66
N ILE A 220 24.47 -18.18 4.93
CA ILE A 220 24.08 -17.63 6.21
C ILE A 220 22.72 -16.96 6.06
N GLY A 221 21.77 -17.32 6.93
CA GLY A 221 20.53 -16.60 7.10
C GLY A 221 20.66 -15.59 8.24
N LEU A 222 20.14 -14.39 8.04
CA LEU A 222 20.08 -13.32 9.04
C LEU A 222 18.64 -12.82 9.15
N LEU A 223 18.02 -13.10 10.29
CA LEU A 223 16.72 -12.55 10.65
C LEU A 223 16.93 -11.30 11.48
N LEU A 224 16.35 -10.19 11.03
CA LEU A 224 16.38 -8.92 11.73
C LEU A 224 14.99 -8.61 12.26
N CYS A 225 14.93 -8.26 13.53
CA CYS A 225 13.73 -7.81 14.21
C CYS A 225 13.88 -6.33 14.54
N SER A 226 12.92 -5.51 14.13
CA SER A 226 12.78 -4.14 14.60
C SER A 226 11.45 -4.01 15.32
N ASP A 227 11.48 -4.08 16.66
CA ASP A 227 10.32 -3.84 17.52
C ASP A 227 10.45 -2.47 18.21
N LYS A 228 9.35 -1.92 18.73
CA LYS A 228 9.31 -0.64 19.44
C LYS A 228 10.24 -0.60 20.65
N SER A 229 10.52 -1.76 21.26
CA SER A 229 11.25 -1.89 22.51
C SER A 229 12.66 -2.50 22.36
N GLU A 230 12.95 -3.23 21.28
CA GLU A 230 14.23 -3.93 21.11
C GLU A 230 14.45 -4.28 19.63
N ALA A 231 15.63 -3.96 19.10
CA ALA A 231 16.10 -4.54 17.85
C ALA A 231 16.83 -5.85 18.16
N VAL A 232 16.57 -6.93 17.43
CA VAL A 232 17.24 -8.22 17.64
C VAL A 232 17.72 -8.79 16.31
N ALA A 233 18.99 -9.19 16.24
CA ALA A 233 19.56 -9.88 15.10
C ALA A 233 19.76 -11.35 15.45
N LYS A 234 19.33 -12.27 14.58
CA LYS A 234 19.54 -13.72 14.75
C LYS A 234 20.13 -14.33 13.49
N TYR A 235 21.26 -15.00 13.64
CA TYR A 235 21.88 -15.78 12.58
C TYR A 235 21.33 -17.21 12.56
N SER A 236 20.92 -17.69 11.39
CA SER A 236 20.62 -19.11 11.13
C SER A 236 21.68 -19.71 10.20
N ILE A 237 22.25 -20.85 10.61
CA ILE A 237 23.24 -21.61 9.84
C ILE A 237 22.94 -23.09 10.01
N LEU A 238 22.92 -23.80 8.89
CA LEU A 238 22.39 -25.15 8.83
C LEU A 238 23.36 -26.24 9.30
N GLN A 239 24.68 -25.98 9.37
CA GLN A 239 25.68 -27.06 9.43
C GLN A 239 26.98 -26.80 10.20
N GLU A 240 27.20 -25.65 10.84
CA GLU A 240 28.45 -25.39 11.57
C GLU A 240 28.24 -25.29 13.09
N SER A 241 29.22 -25.75 13.86
CA SER A 241 29.23 -25.53 15.30
C SER A 241 29.33 -24.03 15.59
N GLN A 242 28.62 -23.55 16.62
CA GLN A 242 28.63 -22.13 17.02
C GLN A 242 30.05 -21.56 17.19
N GLN A 243 31.02 -22.41 17.56
CA GLN A 243 32.42 -22.03 17.77
C GLN A 243 33.18 -21.76 16.46
N ILE A 244 32.89 -22.52 15.39
CA ILE A 244 33.45 -22.27 14.05
C ILE A 244 32.82 -21.02 13.44
N PHE A 245 31.50 -20.85 13.64
CA PHE A 245 30.79 -19.65 13.20
C PHE A 245 31.41 -18.38 13.81
N ALA A 246 31.57 -18.38 15.14
CA ALA A 246 32.06 -17.25 15.88
C ALA A 246 33.49 -16.84 15.49
N SER A 247 34.35 -17.80 15.19
CA SER A 247 35.76 -17.53 14.88
C SER A 247 36.00 -17.13 13.42
N LYS A 248 35.21 -17.68 12.47
CA LYS A 248 35.45 -17.50 11.03
C LYS A 248 34.60 -16.39 10.39
N TYR A 249 33.35 -16.22 10.83
CA TYR A 249 32.38 -15.37 10.12
C TYR A 249 32.14 -14.02 10.82
N LEU A 250 32.03 -14.01 12.16
CA LEU A 250 31.82 -12.76 12.92
C LEU A 250 32.84 -11.64 12.63
N PRO A 251 34.13 -11.88 12.34
CA PRO A 251 35.06 -10.78 12.04
C PRO A 251 34.67 -9.98 10.78
N ASN A 252 34.09 -10.67 9.79
CA ASN A 252 33.75 -10.12 8.47
C ASN A 252 32.27 -9.75 8.33
N LEU A 253 31.42 -10.21 9.26
CA LEU A 253 30.02 -9.79 9.37
C LEU A 253 29.87 -8.58 10.30
N PRO A 254 28.79 -7.79 10.17
CA PRO A 254 28.43 -6.81 11.21
C PRO A 254 28.09 -7.51 12.51
N THR A 255 28.46 -6.91 13.65
CA THR A 255 28.05 -7.43 14.95
C THR A 255 26.56 -7.20 15.19
N GLU A 256 25.96 -7.99 16.08
CA GLU A 256 24.56 -7.81 16.48
C GLU A 256 24.33 -6.37 16.99
N ASP A 257 25.22 -5.85 17.85
CA ASP A 257 25.17 -4.46 18.32
C ASP A 257 25.20 -3.42 17.19
N GLN A 258 25.99 -3.65 16.13
CA GLN A 258 26.06 -2.71 14.99
C GLN A 258 24.75 -2.70 14.22
N LEU A 259 24.20 -3.88 13.94
CA LEU A 259 22.90 -4.02 13.28
C LEU A 259 21.79 -3.39 14.12
N GLN A 260 21.75 -3.66 15.42
CA GLN A 260 20.77 -3.08 16.33
C GLN A 260 20.82 -1.56 16.32
N ARG A 261 22.01 -0.97 16.45
CA ARG A 261 22.18 0.50 16.45
C ARG A 261 21.71 1.14 15.15
N GLU A 262 22.05 0.55 14.00
CA GLU A 262 21.61 1.09 12.72
C GLU A 262 20.10 0.95 12.51
N LEU A 263 19.51 -0.19 12.89
CA LEU A 263 18.06 -0.39 12.82
C LEU A 263 17.30 0.61 13.71
N GLU A 264 17.76 0.83 14.94
CA GLU A 264 17.14 1.80 15.86
C GLU A 264 17.31 3.25 15.41
N LYS A 265 18.49 3.60 14.89
CA LYS A 265 18.79 4.93 14.36
C LYS A 265 17.86 5.24 13.19
N GLU A 266 17.76 4.33 12.23
CA GLU A 266 16.94 4.53 11.04
C GLU A 266 15.45 4.63 11.40
N ARG A 267 14.98 3.71 12.25
CA ARG A 267 13.59 3.74 12.72
C ARG A 267 13.25 5.08 13.38
N ARG A 268 14.11 5.60 14.27
CA ARG A 268 13.89 6.92 14.92
C ARG A 268 13.84 8.07 13.91
N LEU A 269 14.72 8.08 12.91
CA LEU A 269 14.74 9.13 11.89
C LEU A 269 13.45 9.14 11.07
N ILE A 270 12.95 7.96 10.71
CA ILE A 270 11.70 7.81 9.95
C ILE A 270 10.50 8.21 10.82
N GLU A 271 10.43 7.78 12.08
CA GLU A 271 9.37 8.17 13.01
C GLU A 271 9.30 9.69 13.18
N LEU A 272 10.43 10.35 13.42
CA LEU A 272 10.52 11.82 13.52
C LEU A 272 10.09 12.52 12.23
N ALA A 273 10.49 11.99 11.07
CA ALA A 273 10.12 12.56 9.77
C ALA A 273 8.61 12.40 9.48
N LEU A 274 7.97 11.36 10.00
CA LEU A 274 6.52 11.15 9.91
C LEU A 274 5.77 12.08 10.85
N GLU A 275 6.24 12.28 12.08
CA GLU A 275 5.67 13.23 13.04
C GLU A 275 5.70 14.67 12.49
N TYR A 276 6.83 15.11 11.92
CA TYR A 276 6.97 16.45 11.35
C TYR A 276 6.06 16.71 10.14
N ARG A 277 5.64 15.66 9.42
CA ARG A 277 4.70 15.75 8.29
C ARG A 277 3.23 15.69 8.73
N ALA A 278 2.95 15.24 9.95
CA ALA A 278 1.60 15.23 10.50
C ALA A 278 1.22 16.59 11.13
N ASP A 279 2.22 17.33 11.62
CA ASP A 279 2.04 18.62 12.30
C ASP A 279 2.14 19.87 11.39
N GLY A 280 2.50 19.71 10.11
CA GLY A 280 2.65 20.79 9.12
C GLY A 280 1.65 20.73 7.98
#